data_AF-A0A939RI55-F1
#
_entry.id   AF-A0A939RI55-F1
#
_cell.length_a   1.000
_cell.length_b   1.000
_cell.length_c   1.000
_cell.angle_alpha   90.00
_cell.angle_beta   90.00
_cell.angle_gamma   90.00
#
_symmetry.space_group_name_H-M   'P 1'
#
loop_
_entity.id
_entity.type
_entity.pdbx_description
1 polymer ?
#
loop_
_entity_poly.entity_id
_entity_poly.type
_entity_poly.pdbx_seq_one_letter_code
_entity_poly.pdbx_strand_id
1 'polypeptide(L)'
;MKKILFLAVAMLLATSGESFAASTAAFSTIKKKGIDIFKNVKVLVFVLGGFGLVGLAVGAIFGAVKWKWFASLSIGLIILAVAGQIVEYFTGDSAVGSQNLGDTLSGS
;
A
#
# COMPACT_ATOMS: atom_id res chain seq x y z
N MET A 1 -7.69 -19.78 -14.44
CA MET A 1 -7.80 -18.44 -13.82
C MET A 1 -8.46 -18.46 -12.44
N LYS A 2 -9.60 -19.14 -12.23
CA LYS A 2 -10.28 -19.22 -10.92
C LYS A 2 -9.46 -19.84 -9.78
N LYS A 3 -8.58 -20.81 -10.09
CA LYS A 3 -7.72 -21.52 -9.12
C LYS A 3 -6.60 -20.64 -8.52
N ILE A 4 -6.10 -19.68 -9.29
CA ILE A 4 -5.01 -18.78 -8.85
C ILE A 4 -5.55 -17.72 -7.89
N LEU A 5 -6.78 -17.25 -8.15
CA LEU A 5 -7.46 -16.30 -7.27
C LEU A 5 -7.80 -16.93 -5.91
N PHE A 6 -8.22 -18.20 -5.89
CA PHE A 6 -8.50 -18.93 -4.66
C PHE A 6 -7.24 -19.16 -3.81
N LEU A 7 -6.10 -19.44 -4.46
CA LEU A 7 -4.82 -19.61 -3.79
C LEU A 7 -4.33 -18.31 -3.12
N ALA A 8 -4.52 -17.17 -3.79
CA ALA A 8 -4.17 -15.86 -3.25
C ALA A 8 -5.01 -15.49 -2.01
N VAL A 9 -6.31 -15.79 -2.03
CA VAL A 9 -7.21 -15.55 -0.89
C VAL A 9 -6.91 -16.50 0.27
N ALA A 10 -6.58 -17.76 -0.01
CA ALA A 10 -6.22 -18.74 1.02
C ALA A 10 -4.89 -18.37 1.73
N MET A 11 -3.89 -17.89 0.99
CA MET A 11 -2.65 -17.40 1.61
C MET A 11 -2.90 -16.15 2.47
N LEU A 12 -3.78 -15.24 2.04
CA LEU A 12 -4.10 -14.04 2.82
C LEU A 12 -4.76 -14.40 4.15
N LEU A 13 -5.71 -15.36 4.14
CA LEU A 13 -6.36 -15.86 5.36
C LEU A 13 -5.41 -16.63 6.27
N ALA A 14 -4.50 -17.44 5.71
CA ALA A 14 -3.54 -18.23 6.47
C ALA A 14 -2.56 -17.37 7.29
N THR A 15 -2.30 -16.13 6.85
CA THR A 15 -1.40 -15.20 7.57
C THR A 15 -2.08 -14.45 8.71
N SER A 16 -3.41 -14.58 8.85
CA SER A 16 -4.22 -13.77 9.77
C SER A 16 -4.47 -14.42 11.14
N GLY A 17 -4.16 -15.72 11.32
CA GLY A 17 -4.54 -16.50 12.50
C GLY A 17 -3.67 -16.31 13.76
N GLU A 18 -2.39 -15.94 13.61
CA GLU A 18 -1.42 -16.09 14.72
C GLU A 18 -1.11 -14.78 15.48
N SER A 19 -1.76 -13.64 15.14
CA SER A 19 -1.31 -12.32 15.62
C SER A 19 -2.18 -11.64 16.69
N PHE A 20 -3.31 -12.24 17.08
CA PHE A 20 -4.30 -11.53 17.89
C PHE A 20 -4.02 -11.49 19.41
N ALA A 21 -3.16 -12.36 19.96
CA ALA A 21 -3.01 -12.50 21.42
C ALA A 21 -1.83 -11.72 22.06
N ALA A 22 -0.86 -11.23 21.29
CA ALA A 22 0.29 -10.46 21.80
C ALA A 22 0.09 -8.93 21.71
N SER A 23 -1.16 -8.49 21.54
CA SER A 23 -1.57 -7.25 20.88
C SER A 23 -1.29 -5.92 21.61
N THR A 24 -0.79 -5.90 22.85
CA THR A 24 -0.50 -4.61 23.52
C THR A 24 1.00 -4.27 23.50
N ALA A 25 1.87 -5.22 23.87
CA ALA A 25 3.32 -5.03 23.83
C ALA A 25 3.90 -5.25 22.43
N ALA A 26 3.43 -6.28 21.71
CA ALA A 26 3.89 -6.54 20.35
C ALA A 26 3.45 -5.45 19.38
N PHE A 27 2.29 -4.82 19.57
CA PHE A 27 1.80 -3.76 18.68
C PHE A 27 2.65 -2.50 18.74
N SER A 28 3.25 -2.19 19.89
CA SER A 28 4.23 -1.10 20.02
C SER A 28 5.54 -1.42 19.27
N THR A 29 6.00 -2.67 19.36
CA THR A 29 7.18 -3.18 18.64
C THR A 29 6.95 -3.27 17.14
N ILE A 30 5.77 -3.75 16.73
CA ILE A 30 5.32 -3.84 15.34
C ILE A 30 5.16 -2.43 14.75
N LYS A 31 4.66 -1.45 15.52
CA LYS A 31 4.64 -0.04 15.08
C LYS A 31 6.05 0.48 14.80
N LYS A 32 6.99 0.30 15.73
CA LYS A 32 8.39 0.75 15.54
C LYS A 32 9.03 0.08 14.32
N LYS A 33 8.89 -1.24 14.21
CA LYS A 33 9.45 -2.02 13.10
C LYS A 33 8.76 -1.69 11.76
N GLY A 34 7.47 -1.39 11.79
CA GLY A 34 6.69 -0.93 10.64
C GLY A 34 7.15 0.43 10.14
N ILE A 35 7.47 1.37 11.03
CA ILE A 35 8.02 2.69 10.65
C ILE A 35 9.40 2.54 10.01
N ASP A 36 10.27 1.67 10.54
CA ASP A 36 11.58 1.43 9.94
C ASP A 36 11.49 0.75 8.57
N ILE A 37 10.58 -0.23 8.41
CA ILE A 37 10.32 -0.82 7.09
C ILE A 37 9.79 0.23 6.11
N PHE A 38 8.89 1.11 6.54
CA PHE A 38 8.36 2.18 5.70
C PHE A 38 9.46 3.16 5.24
N LYS A 39 10.37 3.54 6.14
CA LYS A 39 11.53 4.38 5.81
C LYS A 39 12.47 3.69 4.81
N ASN A 40 12.78 2.41 5.05
CA ASN A 40 13.67 1.66 4.16
C ASN A 40 13.04 1.42 2.79
N VAL A 41 11.73 1.14 2.74
CA VAL A 41 10.96 1.03 1.50
C VAL A 41 10.96 2.33 0.72
N LYS A 42 10.83 3.49 1.37
CA LYS A 42 10.87 4.79 0.69
C LYS A 42 12.21 5.00 -0.05
N VAL A 43 13.32 4.67 0.60
CA VAL A 43 14.65 4.75 -0.03
C VAL A 43 14.76 3.74 -1.17
N LEU A 44 14.30 2.51 -0.94
CA LEU A 44 14.34 1.44 -1.93
C LEU A 44 13.51 1.77 -3.18
N VAL A 45 12.35 2.39 -3.02
CA VAL A 45 11.50 2.88 -4.13
C VAL A 45 12.18 4.01 -4.90
N PHE A 46 12.89 4.91 -4.22
CA PHE A 46 13.63 5.98 -4.89
C PHE A 46 14.79 5.42 -5.73
N VAL A 47 15.51 4.43 -5.20
CA VAL A 47 16.60 3.73 -5.89
C VAL A 47 16.07 2.87 -7.03
N LEU A 48 15.07 2.01 -6.80
CA LEU A 48 14.45 1.21 -7.87
C LEU A 48 13.77 2.07 -8.93
N GLY A 49 13.17 3.20 -8.55
CA GLY A 49 12.57 4.14 -9.49
C GLY A 49 13.62 4.77 -10.41
N GLY A 50 14.74 5.21 -9.84
CA GLY A 50 15.87 5.76 -10.60
C GLY A 50 16.52 4.72 -11.52
N PHE A 51 16.93 3.57 -10.98
CA PHE A 51 17.57 2.51 -11.77
C PHE A 51 16.60 1.84 -12.76
N GLY A 52 15.31 1.72 -12.42
CA GLY A 52 14.28 1.21 -13.31
C GLY A 52 13.99 2.15 -14.48
N LEU A 53 14.01 3.46 -14.24
CA LEU A 53 13.86 4.47 -15.29
C LEU A 53 15.10 4.53 -16.21
N VAL A 54 16.30 4.40 -15.65
CA VAL A 54 17.55 4.28 -16.43
C VAL A 54 17.53 3.00 -17.29
N GLY A 55 17.08 1.87 -16.75
CA GLY A 55 16.92 0.62 -17.51
C GLY A 55 15.90 0.72 -18.65
N LEU A 56 14.81 1.46 -18.45
CA LEU A 56 13.82 1.77 -19.49
C LEU A 56 14.43 2.63 -20.61
N ALA A 57 15.24 3.63 -20.25
CA ALA A 57 15.90 4.51 -21.21
C ALA A 57 16.92 3.75 -22.09
N VAL A 58 17.74 2.88 -21.47
CA VAL A 58 18.69 2.03 -22.21
C VAL A 58 17.95 1.05 -23.12
N GLY A 59 16.87 0.43 -22.64
CA GLY A 59 16.01 -0.43 -23.47
C GLY A 59 15.33 0.29 -24.63
N ALA A 60 15.04 1.58 -24.48
CA ALA A 60 14.47 2.41 -25.54
C ALA A 60 15.48 2.79 -26.63
N ILE A 61 16.74 3.05 -26.26
CA ILE A 61 17.82 3.39 -27.20
C ILE A 61 18.15 2.21 -28.13
N PHE A 62 18.03 0.97 -27.66
CA PHE A 62 18.20 -0.23 -28.51
C PHE A 62 16.99 -0.57 -29.40
N GLY A 63 16.01 0.33 -29.53
CA GLY A 63 14.84 0.13 -30.40
C GLY A 63 13.83 -0.90 -29.89
N ALA A 64 14.06 -1.50 -28.72
CA ALA A 64 13.20 -2.49 -28.10
C ALA A 64 12.13 -1.84 -27.19
N VAL A 65 11.56 -0.70 -27.60
CA VAL A 65 10.45 -0.09 -26.88
C VAL A 65 9.23 -1.01 -26.98
N LYS A 66 9.04 -1.84 -25.96
CA LYS A 66 7.86 -2.68 -25.81
C LYS A 66 6.69 -1.78 -25.43
N TRP A 67 5.93 -1.32 -26.42
CA TRP A 67 4.69 -0.55 -26.25
C TRP A 67 3.75 -1.17 -25.20
N LYS A 68 3.75 -2.51 -25.09
CA LYS A 68 2.97 -3.25 -24.08
C LYS A 68 3.48 -3.05 -22.64
N TRP A 69 4.79 -2.86 -22.46
CA TRP A 69 5.40 -2.68 -21.14
C TRP A 69 5.13 -1.28 -20.59
N PHE A 70 5.26 -0.25 -21.42
CA PHE A 70 4.90 1.11 -21.04
C PHE A 70 3.39 1.25 -20.77
N ALA A 71 2.55 0.61 -21.58
CA ALA A 71 1.11 0.56 -21.34
C ALA A 71 0.76 -0.09 -19.99
N SER A 72 1.41 -1.21 -19.63
CA SER A 72 1.20 -1.85 -18.32
C SER A 72 1.65 -0.99 -17.15
N LEU A 73 2.70 -0.17 -17.34
CA LEU A 73 3.20 0.75 -16.32
C LEU A 73 2.22 1.91 -16.09
N SER A 74 1.68 2.49 -17.16
CA SER A 74 0.68 3.57 -17.07
C SER A 74 -0.61 3.12 -16.39
N ILE A 75 -1.08 1.90 -16.71
CA ILE A 75 -2.26 1.31 -16.06
C ILE A 75 -2.02 1.11 -14.56
N GLY A 76 -0.81 0.70 -14.17
CA GLY A 76 -0.42 0.60 -12.76
C GLY A 76 -0.51 1.94 -12.00
N LEU A 77 -0.08 3.05 -12.61
CA LEU A 77 -0.18 4.38 -11.99
C LEU A 77 -1.62 4.86 -11.85
N ILE A 78 -2.47 4.58 -12.85
CA ILE A 78 -3.90 4.94 -12.80
C ILE A 78 -4.59 4.22 -11.63
N ILE A 79 -4.31 2.93 -11.44
CA ILE A 79 -4.88 2.14 -10.34
C ILE A 79 -4.39 2.65 -8.98
N LEU A 80 -3.12 3.02 -8.87
CA LEU A 80 -2.57 3.57 -7.62
C LEU A 80 -3.21 4.92 -7.26
N ALA A 81 -3.53 5.77 -8.23
CA ALA A 81 -4.25 7.03 -8.01
C ALA A 81 -5.67 6.81 -7.48
N VAL A 82 -6.39 5.80 -8.03
CA VAL A 82 -7.72 5.43 -7.54
C VAL A 82 -7.67 4.84 -6.13
N ALA A 83 -6.63 4.05 -5.81
CA ALA A 83 -6.44 3.52 -4.46
C ALA A 83 -6.28 4.64 -3.41
N GLY A 84 -5.60 5.74 -3.75
CA GLY A 84 -5.47 6.91 -2.86
C GLY A 84 -6.81 7.52 -2.46
N GLN A 85 -7.74 7.66 -3.41
CA GLN A 85 -9.09 8.17 -3.15
C GLN A 85 -9.90 7.26 -2.22
N ILE A 86 -9.72 5.94 -2.35
CA ILE A 86 -10.36 4.96 -1.47
C ILE A 86 -9.79 5.04 -0.06
N VAL A 87 -8.47 5.15 0.10
CA VAL A 87 -7.84 5.32 1.42
C VAL A 87 -8.31 6.61 2.09
N GLU A 88 -8.43 7.71 1.33
CA GLU A 88 -8.91 8.99 1.83
C GLU A 88 -10.39 8.92 2.25
N TYR A 89 -11.24 8.20 1.52
CA TYR A 89 -12.62 7.95 1.92
C TYR A 89 -12.73 7.20 3.26
N PHE A 90 -11.91 6.17 3.49
CA PHE A 90 -11.93 5.43 4.75
C PHE A 90 -11.25 6.16 5.91
N THR A 91 -10.24 6.99 5.63
CA THR A 91 -9.49 7.70 6.67
C THR A 91 -10.16 9.03 7.04
N GLY A 92 -10.89 9.66 6.11
CA GLY A 92 -11.58 10.93 6.31
C GLY A 92 -12.70 10.87 7.35
N ASP A 93 -13.34 9.72 7.53
CA ASP A 93 -14.40 9.54 8.55
C ASP A 93 -13.85 9.38 9.98
N SER A 94 -12.65 8.81 10.12
CA SER A 94 -12.01 8.60 11.43
C SER A 94 -11.49 9.90 12.07
N ALA A 95 -11.30 10.97 11.29
CA ALA A 95 -10.88 12.27 11.80
C ALA A 95 -12.07 13.17 12.23
N VAL A 96 -13.26 12.97 11.64
CA VAL A 96 -14.45 13.81 11.87
C VAL A 96 -15.36 13.24 12.97
N GLY A 97 -15.33 11.92 13.21
CA GLY A 97 -16.13 11.27 14.24
C GLY A 97 -15.70 11.54 15.68
N SER A 98 -14.41 11.77 15.95
CA SER A 98 -13.94 11.94 17.35
C SER A 98 -14.19 13.34 17.92
N GLN A 99 -14.41 14.36 17.07
CA GLN A 99 -14.66 15.73 17.51
C GLN A 99 -16.16 15.97 17.79
N ASN A 100 -17.06 15.29 17.07
CA ASN A 100 -18.52 15.51 17.20
C ASN A 100 -19.19 14.65 18.28
N LEU A 101 -18.60 13.51 18.68
CA LEU A 101 -19.16 12.69 19.76
C LEU A 101 -18.91 13.31 21.16
N GLY A 102 -17.93 14.21 21.31
CA GLY A 102 -17.69 14.92 22.57
C GLY A 102 -18.66 16.07 22.81
N ASP A 103 -19.00 16.84 21.76
CA ASP A 103 -19.88 18.00 21.86
C ASP A 103 -21.36 17.63 22.07
N THR A 104 -21.80 16.45 21.60
CA THR A 104 -23.20 16.00 21.78
C THR A 104 -23.49 15.37 23.15
N LEU A 105 -22.44 14.98 23.91
CA LEU A 105 -22.57 14.39 25.24
C LEU A 105 -22.33 15.42 26.38
N SER A 106 -21.82 16.61 26.04
CA SER A 106 -21.62 17.72 27.00
C SER A 106 -22.83 18.66 27.11
N GLY A 107 -23.87 18.45 26.29
CA GLY A 107 -25.04 19.32 26.18
C GLY A 107 -26.37 18.73 26.69
N SER A 108 -26.34 17.67 27.51
CA SER A 108 -27.53 17.08 28.16
C SER A 108 -27.36 17.00 29.67
#